data_AF-A0A944YQC0-F1
#
_entry.id   AF-A0A944YQC0-F1
#
_cell.length_a   1.000
_cell.length_b   1.000
_cell.length_c   1.000
_cell.angle_alpha   90.00
_cell.angle_beta   90.00
_cell.angle_gamma   90.00
#
_symmetry.space_group_name_H-M   'P 1'
#
loop_
_entity.id
_entity.type
_entity.pdbx_description
1 polymer ?
#
loop_
_entity_poly.entity_id
_entity_poly.type
_entity_poly.pdbx_seq_one_letter_code
_entity_poly.pdbx_strand_id
1 'polypeptide(L)'
;MEVLIMKRNLTDARIFIAALDLSDYIEKAKKLYPDINLEVAEAEYRHHLLLCSINKIILGDDFIVPTKNADPIWHQHILDTHNYTNFCRELLGRYLHHDPNLIEGSDAFNRAVEHTRTIHQSSTVTDSFVLTMYSTIIADADVDSSQTDVTAGEASVSSIASDAVSCGAGCGGAGCGGG
;
A
#
# COMPACT_ATOMS: atom_id res chain seq x y z
N MET A 1 -23.94 3.84 26.18
CA MET A 1 -23.95 4.15 24.73
C MET A 1 -22.85 5.18 24.51
N GLU A 2 -21.60 4.75 24.63
CA GLU A 2 -20.40 5.57 24.41
C GLU A 2 -19.76 5.09 23.11
N VAL A 3 -20.33 5.51 21.98
CA VAL A 3 -19.55 5.58 20.73
C VAL A 3 -18.82 6.92 20.79
N LEU A 4 -17.90 7.05 21.75
CA LEU A 4 -16.99 8.18 21.86
C LEU A 4 -15.92 7.99 20.79
N ILE A 5 -16.30 8.42 19.58
CA ILE A 5 -15.46 9.12 18.61
C ILE A 5 -13.98 9.10 19.02
N MET A 6 -13.18 8.20 18.42
CA MET A 6 -11.71 8.23 18.45
C MET A 6 -11.22 9.54 17.81
N LYS A 7 -11.36 10.65 18.54
CA LYS A 7 -10.83 11.95 18.16
C LYS A 7 -9.46 12.09 18.84
N ARG A 8 -8.46 11.77 18.02
CA ARG A 8 -7.25 12.59 17.78
C ARG A 8 -6.07 12.39 18.73
N ASN A 9 -5.40 11.26 18.63
CA ASN A 9 -3.94 11.25 18.52
C ASN A 9 -3.49 10.02 17.69
N LEU A 10 -2.23 10.02 17.21
CA LEU A 10 -1.69 8.90 16.44
C LEU A 10 -1.49 7.63 17.29
N THR A 11 -1.39 7.74 18.60
CA THR A 11 -1.26 6.61 19.53
C THR A 11 -2.53 5.74 19.54
N ASP A 12 -3.72 6.35 19.57
CA ASP A 12 -4.98 5.60 19.54
C ASP A 12 -5.15 4.88 18.20
N ALA A 13 -4.82 5.56 17.10
CA ALA A 13 -4.83 4.95 15.76
C ALA A 13 -3.88 3.74 15.69
N ARG A 14 -2.71 3.83 16.32
CA ARG A 14 -1.73 2.73 16.37
C ARG A 14 -2.22 1.53 17.17
N ILE A 15 -2.77 1.78 18.35
CA ILE A 15 -3.34 0.71 19.19
C ILE A 15 -4.49 0.04 18.43
N PHE A 16 -5.36 0.82 17.81
CA PHE A 16 -6.48 0.30 17.02
C PHE A 16 -6.02 -0.51 15.81
N ILE A 17 -5.05 0.01 15.04
CA ILE A 17 -4.46 -0.71 13.90
C ILE A 17 -3.78 -1.99 14.39
N ALA A 18 -3.03 -1.98 15.49
CA ALA A 18 -2.35 -3.17 16.02
C ALA A 18 -3.34 -4.24 16.51
N ALA A 19 -4.50 -3.83 17.04
CA ALA A 19 -5.55 -4.73 17.50
C ALA A 19 -6.41 -5.32 16.36
N LEU A 20 -6.27 -4.82 15.12
CA LEU A 20 -6.99 -5.36 13.97
C LEU A 20 -6.59 -6.82 13.72
N ASP A 21 -7.57 -7.71 13.78
CA ASP A 21 -7.44 -9.10 13.38
C ASP A 21 -7.46 -9.19 11.84
N LEU A 22 -6.37 -9.70 11.28
CA LEU A 22 -6.17 -9.86 9.85
C LEU A 22 -6.15 -11.33 9.41
N SER A 23 -6.38 -12.28 10.32
CA SER A 23 -6.13 -13.70 10.10
C SER A 23 -6.86 -14.24 8.87
N ASP A 24 -8.17 -14.00 8.76
CA ASP A 24 -8.98 -14.43 7.62
C ASP A 24 -8.53 -13.81 6.29
N TYR A 25 -8.08 -12.55 6.31
CA TYR A 25 -7.63 -11.84 5.11
C TYR A 25 -6.26 -12.33 4.66
N ILE A 26 -5.36 -12.61 5.61
CA ILE A 26 -4.04 -13.19 5.37
C ILE A 26 -4.18 -14.60 4.78
N GLU A 27 -5.07 -15.44 5.30
CA GLU A 27 -5.31 -16.77 4.76
C GLU A 27 -5.82 -16.72 3.31
N LYS A 28 -6.78 -15.82 3.03
CA LYS A 28 -7.29 -15.62 1.66
C LYS A 28 -6.20 -15.07 0.72
N ALA A 29 -5.40 -14.11 1.17
CA ALA A 29 -4.30 -13.55 0.41
C ALA A 29 -3.25 -14.62 0.08
N LYS A 30 -2.85 -15.44 1.06
CA LYS A 30 -1.92 -16.58 0.86
C LYS A 30 -2.40 -17.55 -0.22
N LYS A 31 -3.71 -17.83 -0.27
CA LYS A 31 -4.27 -18.74 -1.27
C LYS A 31 -4.17 -18.18 -2.69
N LEU A 32 -4.32 -16.86 -2.85
CA LEU A 32 -4.26 -16.17 -4.15
C LEU A 32 -2.83 -15.87 -4.58
N TYR A 33 -1.94 -15.63 -3.61
CA TYR A 33 -0.56 -15.23 -3.80
C TYR A 33 0.35 -16.12 -2.93
N PRO A 34 0.64 -17.36 -3.36
CA PRO A 34 1.36 -18.33 -2.51
C PRO A 34 2.81 -17.95 -2.21
N ASP A 35 3.42 -17.10 -3.05
CA ASP A 35 4.83 -16.74 -2.97
C ASP A 35 5.09 -15.44 -2.18
N ILE A 36 4.06 -14.76 -1.68
CA ILE A 36 4.25 -13.50 -0.94
C ILE A 36 4.77 -13.78 0.47
N ASN A 37 5.64 -12.91 0.96
CA ASN A 37 6.01 -12.91 2.37
C ASN A 37 4.88 -12.28 3.19
N LEU A 38 4.10 -13.11 3.88
CA LEU A 38 2.91 -12.68 4.64
C LEU A 38 3.23 -11.78 5.82
N GLU A 39 4.39 -11.97 6.45
CA GLU A 39 4.82 -11.14 7.59
C GLU A 39 5.13 -9.71 7.11
N VAL A 40 5.86 -9.59 5.99
CA VAL A 40 6.13 -8.30 5.35
C VAL A 40 4.85 -7.65 4.84
N ALA A 41 3.98 -8.43 4.18
CA ALA A 41 2.70 -7.95 3.69
C ALA A 41 1.81 -7.38 4.80
N GLU A 42 1.73 -8.08 5.94
CA GLU A 42 0.94 -7.63 7.09
C GLU A 42 1.52 -6.36 7.70
N ALA A 43 2.83 -6.33 7.94
CA ALA A 43 3.52 -5.17 8.50
C ALA A 43 3.34 -3.93 7.61
N GLU A 44 3.51 -4.08 6.29
CA GLU A 44 3.32 -3.00 5.33
C GLU A 44 1.86 -2.57 5.23
N TYR A 45 0.89 -3.47 5.36
CA TYR A 45 -0.52 -3.10 5.36
C TYR A 45 -0.90 -2.29 6.61
N ARG A 46 -0.44 -2.72 7.79
CA ARG A 46 -0.63 -1.95 9.03
C ARG A 46 0.05 -0.57 8.92
N HIS A 47 1.23 -0.51 8.32
CA HIS A 47 1.93 0.75 8.05
C HIS A 47 1.15 1.65 7.09
N HIS A 48 0.59 1.11 6.00
CA HIS A 48 -0.27 1.84 5.07
C HIS A 48 -1.48 2.46 5.79
N LEU A 49 -2.15 1.72 6.69
CA LEU A 49 -3.25 2.26 7.50
C LEU A 49 -2.81 3.41 8.42
N LEU A 50 -1.59 3.33 8.96
CA LEU A 50 -1.02 4.41 9.76
C LEU A 50 -0.75 5.65 8.89
N LEU A 51 -0.17 5.49 7.69
CA LEU A 51 0.04 6.60 6.75
C LEU A 51 -1.29 7.27 6.35
N CYS A 52 -2.34 6.49 6.09
CA CYS A 52 -3.69 7.02 5.87
C CYS A 52 -4.20 7.84 7.06
N SER A 53 -3.91 7.39 8.29
CA SER A 53 -4.28 8.11 9.52
C SER A 53 -3.49 9.42 9.68
N ILE A 54 -2.20 9.43 9.34
CA ILE A 54 -1.35 10.63 9.36
C ILE A 54 -1.81 11.63 8.30
N ASN A 55 -2.08 11.16 7.07
CA ASN A 55 -2.55 11.99 5.97
C ASN A 55 -3.79 12.81 6.38
N LYS A 56 -4.79 12.12 6.93
CA LYS A 56 -6.03 12.71 7.47
C LYS A 56 -5.76 13.83 8.50
N ILE A 57 -4.70 13.70 9.30
CA ILE A 57 -4.39 14.64 10.39
C ILE A 57 -3.59 15.84 9.88
N ILE A 58 -2.61 15.63 8.99
CA ILE A 58 -1.56 16.60 8.71
C ILE A 58 -1.65 17.21 7.31
N LEU A 59 -1.91 16.38 6.29
CA LEU A 59 -1.59 16.75 4.89
C LEU A 59 -2.79 16.75 3.93
N GLY A 60 -3.96 16.21 4.33
CA GLY A 60 -5.19 16.31 3.55
C GLY A 60 -5.86 14.96 3.30
N ASP A 61 -6.63 14.88 2.21
CA ASP A 61 -7.47 13.71 1.88
C ASP A 61 -7.05 12.98 0.60
N ASP A 62 -5.85 13.29 0.09
CA ASP A 62 -5.33 12.67 -1.13
C ASP A 62 -5.06 11.16 -0.95
N PHE A 63 -5.04 10.43 -2.06
CA PHE A 63 -4.87 8.98 -2.06
C PHE A 63 -3.48 8.57 -1.57
N ILE A 64 -3.43 7.57 -0.68
CA ILE A 64 -2.20 6.93 -0.24
C ILE A 64 -2.05 5.64 -1.01
N VAL A 65 -0.92 5.47 -1.67
CA VAL A 65 -0.65 4.27 -2.47
C VAL A 65 -0.19 3.15 -1.54
N PRO A 66 -0.82 1.95 -1.54
CA PRO A 66 -0.29 0.80 -0.82
C PRO A 66 1.01 0.31 -1.47
N THR A 67 1.84 -0.39 -0.70
CA THR A 67 2.97 -1.12 -1.26
C THR A 67 2.48 -2.39 -1.98
N LYS A 68 3.31 -2.94 -2.88
CA LYS A 68 2.99 -4.19 -3.58
C LYS A 68 2.78 -5.38 -2.63
N ASN A 69 3.42 -5.42 -1.46
CA ASN A 69 3.20 -6.49 -0.50
C ASN A 69 1.93 -6.28 0.34
N ALA A 70 1.58 -5.03 0.68
CA ALA A 70 0.37 -4.71 1.44
C ALA A 70 -0.92 -4.94 0.64
N ASP A 71 -0.85 -4.70 -0.66
CA ASP A 71 -1.99 -4.67 -1.58
C ASP A 71 -2.83 -5.98 -1.57
N PRO A 72 -2.23 -7.19 -1.62
CA PRO A 72 -2.96 -8.45 -1.46
C PRO A 72 -3.86 -8.54 -0.22
N ILE A 73 -3.36 -8.13 0.95
CA ILE A 73 -4.13 -8.18 2.21
C ILE A 73 -5.20 -7.09 2.20
N TRP A 74 -4.86 -5.89 1.72
CA TRP A 74 -5.83 -4.79 1.61
C TRP A 74 -7.01 -5.19 0.71
N HIS A 75 -6.76 -5.83 -0.43
CA HIS A 75 -7.81 -6.32 -1.33
C HIS A 75 -8.70 -7.36 -0.66
N GLN A 76 -8.16 -8.23 0.20
CA GLN A 76 -9.02 -9.17 0.94
C GLN A 76 -9.85 -8.47 2.02
N HIS A 77 -9.28 -7.45 2.67
CA HIS A 77 -9.98 -6.69 3.71
C HIS A 77 -11.14 -5.87 3.13
N ILE A 78 -10.94 -5.15 2.00
CA ILE A 78 -12.00 -4.33 1.39
C ILE A 78 -13.19 -5.17 0.88
N LEU A 79 -12.97 -6.45 0.55
CA LEU A 79 -14.05 -7.36 0.13
C LEU A 79 -14.98 -7.75 1.28
N ASP A 80 -14.52 -7.69 2.53
CA ASP A 80 -15.40 -7.76 3.71
C ASP A 80 -16.03 -6.39 3.98
N THR A 81 -16.91 -6.00 3.05
CA THR A 81 -17.44 -4.65 2.95
C THR A 81 -18.05 -4.12 4.25
N HIS A 82 -18.70 -4.97 5.07
CA HIS A 82 -19.31 -4.54 6.32
C HIS A 82 -18.26 -4.26 7.40
N ASN A 83 -17.35 -5.21 7.64
CA ASN A 83 -16.28 -5.03 8.63
C ASN A 83 -15.33 -3.90 8.22
N TYR A 84 -14.97 -3.84 6.94
CA TYR A 84 -14.12 -2.79 6.39
C TYR A 84 -14.75 -1.40 6.53
N THR A 85 -16.05 -1.25 6.25
CA THR A 85 -16.75 0.04 6.42
C THR A 85 -16.75 0.49 7.87
N ASN A 86 -17.01 -0.43 8.81
CA ASN A 86 -16.98 -0.14 10.24
C ASN A 86 -15.58 0.26 10.70
N PHE A 87 -14.58 -0.53 10.32
CA PHE A 87 -13.17 -0.26 10.61
C PHE A 87 -12.72 1.11 10.10
N CYS A 88 -12.99 1.43 8.83
CA CYS A 88 -12.64 2.73 8.24
C CYS A 88 -13.36 3.89 8.95
N ARG A 89 -14.62 3.71 9.33
CA ARG A 89 -15.35 4.73 10.09
C ARG A 89 -14.76 4.95 11.48
N GLU A 90 -14.29 3.91 12.15
CA GLU A 90 -13.66 4.03 13.46
C GLU A 90 -12.26 4.67 13.39
N LEU A 91 -11.42 4.20 12.46
CA LEU A 91 -10.06 4.69 12.28
C LEU A 91 -10.02 6.09 11.63
N LEU A 92 -10.67 6.21 10.48
CA LEU A 92 -10.57 7.39 9.60
C LEU A 92 -11.79 8.30 9.70
N GLY A 93 -12.94 7.84 10.22
CA GLY A 93 -14.17 8.62 10.20
C GLY A 93 -14.85 8.68 8.83
N ARG A 94 -14.28 7.99 7.83
CA ARG A 94 -14.76 7.91 6.45
C ARG A 94 -14.31 6.59 5.83
N TYR A 95 -14.94 6.18 4.74
CA TYR A 95 -14.50 5.02 3.97
C TYR A 95 -13.15 5.32 3.27
N LEU A 96 -12.24 4.36 3.28
CA LEU A 96 -11.00 4.42 2.50
C LEU A 96 -11.26 3.79 1.13
N HIS A 97 -11.42 4.61 0.11
CA HIS A 97 -11.75 4.15 -1.23
C HIS A 97 -10.53 3.59 -1.96
N HIS A 98 -10.72 2.46 -2.63
CA HIS A 98 -9.80 1.94 -3.63
C HIS A 98 -10.13 2.56 -4.99
N ASP A 99 -9.12 2.96 -5.76
CA ASP A 99 -9.28 3.44 -7.14
C ASP A 99 -8.65 2.43 -8.12
N PRO A 100 -9.45 1.54 -8.76
CA PRO A 100 -8.94 0.59 -9.74
C PRO A 100 -8.48 1.26 -11.04
N ASN A 101 -8.80 2.54 -11.26
CA ASN A 101 -8.41 3.28 -12.47
C ASN A 101 -7.10 4.06 -12.26
N LEU A 102 -6.48 3.97 -11.10
CA LEU A 102 -5.19 4.59 -10.83
C LEU A 102 -4.07 3.77 -11.50
N ILE A 103 -3.82 4.05 -12.77
CA ILE A 103 -2.85 3.31 -13.59
C ILE A 103 -1.41 3.63 -13.15
N GLU A 104 -0.61 2.60 -12.87
CA GLU A 104 0.82 2.72 -12.55
C GLU A 104 1.57 3.50 -13.64
N GLY A 105 2.41 4.45 -13.24
CA GLY A 105 3.16 5.33 -14.14
C GLY A 105 2.38 6.51 -14.72
N SER A 106 1.06 6.60 -14.54
CA SER A 106 0.28 7.79 -14.90
C SER A 106 0.66 9.01 -14.04
N ASP A 107 0.38 10.22 -14.53
CA ASP A 107 0.63 11.45 -13.76
C ASP A 107 -0.12 11.46 -12.41
N ALA A 108 -1.34 10.90 -12.38
CA ALA A 108 -2.12 10.78 -11.15
C ALA A 108 -1.46 9.82 -10.15
N PHE A 109 -1.00 8.66 -10.62
CA PHE A 109 -0.28 7.70 -9.81
C PHE A 109 1.03 8.29 -9.26
N ASN A 110 1.83 8.93 -10.13
CA ASN A 110 3.10 9.54 -9.72
C ASN A 110 2.90 10.63 -8.66
N ARG A 111 1.84 11.44 -8.77
CA ARG A 111 1.46 12.40 -7.72
C ARG A 111 1.08 11.71 -6.41
N ALA A 112 0.30 10.65 -6.45
CA ALA A 112 -0.10 9.90 -5.26
C ALA A 112 1.11 9.21 -4.58
N VAL A 113 2.06 8.69 -5.36
CA VAL A 113 3.33 8.14 -4.87
C VAL A 113 4.14 9.23 -4.17
N GLU A 114 4.29 10.41 -4.78
CA GLU A 114 5.03 11.53 -4.18
C GLU A 114 4.38 12.03 -2.89
N HIS A 115 3.05 12.11 -2.86
CA HIS A 115 2.28 12.44 -1.66
C HIS A 115 2.51 11.42 -0.56
N THR A 116 2.43 10.13 -0.88
CA THR A 116 2.69 9.03 0.04
C THR A 116 4.12 9.09 0.58
N ARG A 117 5.11 9.37 -0.27
CA ARG A 117 6.53 9.55 0.12
C ARG A 117 6.69 10.70 1.11
N THR A 118 6.07 11.83 0.84
CA THR A 118 6.11 13.01 1.73
C THR A 118 5.57 12.66 3.12
N ILE A 119 4.43 11.97 3.19
CA ILE A 119 3.86 11.54 4.46
C ILE A 119 4.78 10.56 5.17
N HIS A 120 5.30 9.57 4.45
CA HIS A 120 6.22 8.59 5.01
C HIS A 120 7.46 9.26 5.62
N GLN A 121 8.09 10.19 4.91
CA GLN A 121 9.23 10.96 5.42
C GLN A 121 8.87 11.85 6.61
N SER A 122 7.67 12.44 6.62
CA SER A 122 7.20 13.21 7.79
C SER A 122 6.92 12.31 9.01
N SER A 123 6.52 11.05 8.77
CA SER A 123 6.25 10.07 9.81
C SER A 123 7.53 9.53 10.45
N THR A 124 8.58 9.27 9.66
CA THR A 124 9.87 8.75 10.17
C THR A 124 10.60 9.74 11.06
N VAL A 125 10.41 11.05 10.88
CA VAL A 125 10.97 12.10 11.75
C VAL A 125 10.26 12.17 13.11
N THR A 126 9.03 11.65 13.21
CA THR A 126 8.26 11.65 14.47
C THR A 126 8.26 10.29 15.18
N ASP A 127 8.79 9.25 14.54
CA ASP A 127 8.68 7.88 15.03
C ASP A 127 9.98 7.08 14.98
N SER A 128 10.69 7.10 16.11
CA SER A 128 11.90 6.32 16.34
C SER A 128 11.70 4.79 16.20
N PHE A 129 10.46 4.29 16.29
CA PHE A 129 10.15 2.86 16.24
C PHE A 129 10.02 2.31 14.81
N VAL A 130 9.48 3.09 13.87
CA VAL A 130 9.33 2.69 12.46
C VAL A 130 10.70 2.62 11.77
N LEU A 131 11.62 3.52 12.14
CA LEU A 131 12.99 3.55 11.62
C LEU A 131 13.74 2.23 11.83
N THR A 132 13.59 1.59 13.00
CA THR A 132 14.30 0.33 13.31
C THR A 132 13.74 -0.87 12.56
N MET A 133 12.43 -0.91 12.29
CA MET A 133 11.80 -1.98 11.53
C MET A 133 12.14 -1.85 10.03
N TYR A 134 12.12 -0.63 9.48
CA TYR A 134 12.41 -0.35 8.08
C TYR A 134 13.91 -0.38 7.73
N SER A 135 14.81 0.05 8.62
CA SER A 135 16.26 0.02 8.33
C SER A 135 16.80 -1.40 8.12
N THR A 136 16.15 -2.40 8.71
CA THR A 136 16.54 -3.81 8.56
C THR A 136 16.05 -4.38 7.23
N ILE A 137 14.87 -3.96 6.75
CA ILE A 137 14.28 -4.41 5.47
C ILE A 137 15.02 -3.82 4.27
N ILE A 138 15.49 -2.57 4.37
CA ILE A 138 16.24 -1.92 3.27
C ILE A 138 17.70 -2.40 3.20
N ALA A 139 18.29 -2.82 4.32
CA ALA A 139 19.68 -3.30 4.36
C ALA A 139 19.89 -4.59 3.53
N ASP A 140 18.86 -5.40 3.32
CA ASP A 140 18.93 -6.61 2.48
C ASP A 140 18.76 -6.31 0.97
N ALA A 141 18.28 -5.11 0.62
CA ALA A 141 18.06 -4.70 -0.78
C ALA A 141 19.28 -4.04 -1.44
N ASP A 142 20.34 -3.76 -0.69
CA ASP A 142 21.48 -2.93 -1.14
C ASP A 142 22.84 -3.68 -1.14
N VAL A 143 22.81 -5.00 -1.39
CA VAL A 143 24.01 -5.79 -1.70
C VAL A 143 23.88 -6.41 -3.08
N ASP A 144 24.20 -5.64 -4.11
CA ASP A 144 25.16 -6.04 -5.15
C ASP A 144 25.35 -4.91 -6.18
N SER A 145 26.29 -4.00 -5.91
CA SER A 145 26.97 -3.27 -6.99
C SER A 145 28.36 -2.81 -6.53
N SER A 146 29.31 -3.74 -6.48
CA SER A 146 30.72 -3.34 -6.45
C SER A 146 31.59 -4.29 -7.28
N GLN A 147 31.65 -3.98 -8.58
CA GLN A 147 32.79 -4.10 -9.51
C GLN A 147 32.22 -3.74 -10.89
N THR A 148 32.62 -2.68 -11.60
CA THR A 148 33.98 -2.39 -12.08
C THR A 148 34.13 -0.92 -12.52
N ASP A 149 35.38 -0.44 -12.45
CA ASP A 149 35.97 0.79 -13.03
C ASP A 149 35.25 1.46 -14.21
N VAL A 150 35.17 2.81 -14.16
CA VAL A 150 34.86 3.68 -15.30
C VAL A 150 36.01 4.66 -15.56
N THR A 151 36.69 4.49 -16.70
CA THR A 151 37.30 5.59 -17.44
C THR A 151 36.38 6.00 -18.60
N ALA A 152 35.98 7.27 -18.57
CA ALA A 152 35.62 8.19 -19.66
C ALA A 152 34.89 7.68 -20.93
N GLY A 153 33.81 8.38 -21.30
CA GLY A 153 33.45 8.61 -22.70
C GLY A 153 31.99 8.34 -23.08
N GLU A 154 31.23 9.43 -23.15
CA GLU A 154 30.11 9.76 -24.05
C GLU A 154 29.12 8.69 -24.59
N ALA A 155 27.85 9.09 -24.49
CA ALA A 155 26.73 8.86 -25.43
C ALA A 155 25.80 7.65 -25.26
N SER A 156 24.52 7.96 -25.54
CA SER A 156 23.35 7.10 -25.84
C SER A 156 22.67 6.37 -24.67
N VAL A 157 21.51 6.89 -24.24
CA VAL A 157 20.56 6.15 -23.40
C VAL A 157 19.49 5.55 -24.32
N SER A 158 19.52 4.23 -24.46
CA SER A 158 18.40 3.44 -24.98
C SER A 158 18.17 2.24 -24.07
N SER A 159 16.92 2.13 -23.60
CA SER A 159 16.15 0.94 -23.21
C SER A 159 16.75 -0.07 -22.22
N ILE A 160 16.04 -0.25 -21.10
CA ILE A 160 15.72 -1.58 -20.58
C ILE A 160 14.25 -1.61 -20.16
N ALA A 161 13.51 -2.49 -20.82
CA ALA A 161 12.16 -2.90 -20.49
C ALA A 161 12.22 -4.26 -19.77
N SER A 162 11.32 -4.49 -18.83
CA SER A 162 10.92 -5.81 -18.31
C SER A 162 9.91 -5.59 -17.17
N ASP A 163 8.84 -6.34 -16.97
CA ASP A 163 8.09 -7.27 -17.79
C ASP A 163 6.65 -7.24 -17.23
N ALA A 164 5.67 -7.25 -18.13
CA ALA A 164 4.26 -7.14 -17.80
C ALA A 164 3.70 -8.48 -17.29
N VAL A 165 3.09 -8.48 -16.10
CA VAL A 165 2.17 -9.55 -15.69
C VAL A 165 0.74 -9.01 -15.83
N SER A 166 0.13 -9.40 -16.95
CA SER A 166 -1.30 -9.30 -17.20
C SER A 166 -1.99 -10.51 -16.56
N CYS A 167 -3.00 -10.26 -15.73
CA CYS A 167 -4.05 -11.22 -15.42
C CYS A 167 -5.38 -10.44 -15.48
N GLY A 168 -6.45 -10.84 -16.14
CA GLY A 168 -6.85 -12.10 -16.75
C GLY A 168 -8.38 -12.05 -16.83
N ALA A 169 -8.90 -11.16 -17.69
CA ALA A 169 -10.34 -10.98 -17.87
C ALA A 169 -10.91 -12.12 -18.72
N GLY A 170 -11.49 -13.12 -18.06
CA GLY A 170 -12.32 -14.13 -18.69
C GLY A 170 -13.80 -13.79 -18.55
N CYS A 171 -14.40 -13.19 -19.58
CA CYS A 171 -15.82 -13.41 -19.87
C CYS A 171 -16.04 -13.41 -21.39
N GLY A 172 -16.37 -14.60 -21.91
CA GLY A 172 -16.65 -14.83 -23.33
C GLY A 172 -17.95 -14.13 -23.75
N GLY A 173 -17.91 -13.56 -24.94
CA GLY A 173 -19.08 -12.98 -25.59
C GLY A 173 -19.96 -14.04 -26.27
N ALA A 174 -21.21 -13.65 -26.51
CA ALA A 174 -21.98 -14.06 -27.68
C ALA A 174 -22.99 -12.94 -27.98
N GLY A 175 -22.86 -12.34 -29.17
CA GLY A 175 -23.86 -11.44 -29.74
C GLY A 175 -24.59 -12.10 -30.90
N CYS A 176 -25.77 -11.56 -31.24
CA CYS A 176 -26.33 -11.44 -32.59
C CYS A 176 -27.50 -10.42 -32.49
N GLY A 177 -27.52 -9.35 -33.28
CA GLY A 177 -28.10 -9.28 -34.63
C GLY A 177 -29.52 -8.72 -34.51
N GLY A 178 -29.80 -7.47 -34.88
CA GLY A 178 -29.95 -7.06 -36.28
C GLY A 178 -31.43 -7.19 -36.68
N GLY A 179 -32.15 -6.07 -36.73
CA GLY A 179 -33.57 -5.98 -37.11
C GLY A 179 -34.22 -4.71 -36.63
#